data_AF-A0A6A0IDG9-F1
#
_entry.id   AF-A0A6A0IDG9-F1
#
_cell.length_a   1.000
_cell.length_b   1.000
_cell.length_c   1.000
_cell.angle_alpha   90.00
_cell.angle_beta   90.00
_cell.angle_gamma   90.00
#
_symmetry.space_group_name_H-M   'P 1'
#
loop_
_entity.id
_entity.type
_entity.pdbx_description
1 polymer ?
#
loop_
_entity_poly.entity_id
_entity_poly.type
_entity_poly.pdbx_seq_one_letter_code
_entity_poly.pdbx_strand_id
1 'polypeptide(L)'
;MARTGLRAVTCRYKFASDVAAVHKGWTATGMTAAKRAQAVVDAANRQLAVGGTPAVKLAFAGQSSKFGAFFAQGDWRVDLDKRGFEGQKAPSLREMAELVDTVYHECRHAEQWFLVARYLTTSEPPYMTPEELGASGVKLSVALKAATLPIEADSAEEELAIRFTQCLVAHSGNERVIQSQKDLKLLTEDPNATAKQKKEAKDRLVKLGYINEGASDAQVRRAAHRAYQYQFAEADAWDTGRLAKETFVQLTCRQVPPVPVKLT
;
A
#
# COMPACT_ATOMS: atom_id res chain seq x y z
N MET A 1 -15.33 5.09 7.31
CA MET A 1 -14.91 4.56 6.00
C MET A 1 -15.24 3.08 5.94
N ALA A 2 -15.77 2.62 4.81
CA ALA A 2 -16.10 1.22 4.61
C ALA A 2 -14.86 0.32 4.73
N ARG A 3 -15.04 -0.85 5.35
CA ARG A 3 -14.00 -1.88 5.52
C ARG A 3 -14.17 -2.96 4.46
N THR A 4 -14.04 -2.59 3.20
CA THR A 4 -14.10 -3.51 2.05
C THR A 4 -12.71 -4.06 1.73
N GLY A 5 -12.67 -5.18 1.00
CA GLY A 5 -11.41 -5.76 0.50
C GLY A 5 -10.40 -6.09 1.61
N LEU A 6 -9.13 -5.74 1.40
CA LEU A 6 -8.06 -5.96 2.37
C LEU A 6 -8.26 -5.25 3.72
N ARG A 7 -9.12 -4.22 3.79
CA ARG A 7 -9.44 -3.57 5.08
C ARG A 7 -10.42 -4.37 5.94
N ALA A 8 -11.05 -5.40 5.40
CA ALA A 8 -11.94 -6.27 6.15
C ALA A 8 -11.17 -7.01 7.26
N VAL A 9 -11.75 -7.08 8.46
CA VAL A 9 -11.13 -7.73 9.63
C VAL A 9 -10.77 -9.19 9.33
N THR A 10 -11.65 -9.89 8.61
CA THR A 10 -11.47 -11.29 8.21
C THR A 10 -10.29 -11.49 7.26
N CYS A 11 -10.12 -10.61 6.26
CA CYS A 11 -9.00 -10.64 5.34
C CYS A 11 -7.66 -10.41 6.07
N ARG A 12 -7.61 -9.41 6.96
CA ARG A 12 -6.40 -9.11 7.76
C ARG A 12 -6.03 -10.27 8.67
N TYR A 13 -7.01 -10.85 9.36
CA TYR A 13 -6.80 -11.99 10.25
C TYR A 13 -6.23 -13.19 9.48
N LYS A 14 -6.84 -13.54 8.34
CA LYS A 14 -6.37 -14.65 7.50
C LYS A 14 -4.96 -14.40 6.97
N PHE A 15 -4.66 -13.20 6.46
CA PHE A 15 -3.31 -12.85 6.02
C PHE A 15 -2.29 -12.98 7.16
N ALA A 16 -2.55 -12.35 8.31
CA ALA A 16 -1.65 -12.40 9.46
C ALA A 16 -1.43 -13.83 9.97
N SER A 17 -2.50 -14.64 10.00
CA SER A 17 -2.43 -16.06 10.37
C SER A 17 -1.57 -16.87 9.39
N ASP A 18 -1.75 -16.65 8.08
CA ASP A 18 -0.96 -17.33 7.04
C ASP A 18 0.53 -16.95 7.14
N VAL A 19 0.85 -15.68 7.35
CA VAL A 19 2.24 -15.24 7.54
C VAL A 19 2.85 -15.78 8.84
N ALA A 20 2.05 -15.92 9.91
CA ALA A 20 2.49 -16.61 11.13
C ALA A 20 2.79 -18.09 10.88
N ALA A 21 2.06 -18.76 9.97
CA ALA A 21 2.36 -20.11 9.55
C ALA A 21 3.67 -20.18 8.74
N VAL A 22 3.93 -19.22 7.84
CA VAL A 22 5.22 -19.09 7.15
C VAL A 22 6.38 -18.93 8.14
N HIS A 23 6.20 -18.10 9.18
CA HIS A 23 7.19 -17.92 10.24
C HIS A 23 7.50 -19.23 10.98
N LYS A 24 6.47 -19.98 11.38
CA LYS A 24 6.62 -21.30 12.03
C LYS A 24 7.31 -22.31 11.11
N GLY A 25 6.97 -22.30 9.83
CA GLY A 25 7.53 -23.20 8.80
C GLY A 25 8.83 -22.69 8.17
N TRP A 26 9.44 -21.62 8.67
CA TRP A 26 10.52 -20.92 7.96
C TRP A 26 11.69 -21.84 7.59
N THR A 27 12.08 -22.71 8.52
CA THR A 27 13.22 -23.63 8.38
C THR A 27 12.81 -25.02 7.94
N ALA A 28 11.55 -25.22 7.51
CA ALA A 28 11.10 -26.52 7.02
C ALA A 28 11.92 -26.95 5.80
N THR A 29 12.17 -28.26 5.68
CA THR A 29 12.95 -28.83 4.58
C THR A 29 12.40 -28.39 3.23
N GLY A 30 13.28 -27.85 2.37
CA GLY A 30 12.92 -27.38 1.04
C GLY A 30 12.29 -25.98 0.98
N MET A 31 12.20 -25.25 2.10
CA MET A 31 11.84 -23.82 2.13
C MET A 31 13.02 -22.94 1.74
N THR A 32 13.04 -22.51 0.48
CA THR A 32 14.00 -21.54 -0.04
C THR A 32 13.54 -20.10 0.21
N ALA A 33 14.44 -19.12 0.06
CA ALA A 33 14.10 -17.70 0.13
C ALA A 33 12.92 -17.33 -0.81
N ALA A 34 12.95 -17.82 -2.05
CA ALA A 34 11.88 -17.61 -3.02
C ALA A 34 10.55 -18.22 -2.58
N LYS A 35 10.54 -19.43 -2.02
CA LYS A 35 9.31 -20.07 -1.52
C LYS A 35 8.73 -19.35 -0.31
N ARG A 36 9.57 -18.83 0.59
CA ARG A 36 9.12 -18.03 1.75
C ARG A 36 8.47 -16.72 1.29
N ALA A 37 9.13 -16.00 0.39
CA ALA A 37 8.61 -14.77 -0.18
C ALA A 37 7.29 -15.03 -0.95
N GLN A 38 7.26 -16.08 -1.77
CA GLN A 38 6.07 -16.45 -2.53
C GLN A 38 4.92 -16.83 -1.60
N ALA A 39 5.16 -17.57 -0.52
CA ALA A 39 4.12 -17.92 0.45
C ALA A 39 3.49 -16.69 1.13
N VAL A 40 4.29 -15.65 1.38
CA VAL A 40 3.80 -14.37 1.92
C VAL A 40 2.97 -13.61 0.88
N VAL A 41 3.42 -13.52 -0.37
CA VAL A 41 2.64 -12.89 -1.46
C VAL A 41 1.37 -13.68 -1.77
N ASP A 42 1.42 -15.01 -1.75
CA ASP A 42 0.25 -15.89 -1.93
C ASP A 42 -0.78 -15.69 -0.81
N ALA A 43 -0.33 -15.45 0.43
CA ALA A 43 -1.22 -15.11 1.53
C ALA A 43 -2.00 -13.82 1.26
N ALA A 44 -1.33 -12.78 0.73
CA ALA A 44 -1.99 -11.54 0.34
C ALA A 44 -2.90 -11.73 -0.87
N ASN A 45 -2.46 -12.48 -1.90
CA ASN A 45 -3.26 -12.79 -3.09
C ASN A 45 -4.56 -13.53 -2.77
N ARG A 46 -4.54 -14.46 -1.81
CA ARG A 46 -5.77 -15.10 -1.32
C ARG A 46 -6.78 -14.08 -0.78
N GLN A 47 -6.31 -13.00 -0.15
CA GLN A 47 -7.18 -11.95 0.37
C GLN A 47 -7.62 -10.97 -0.73
N LEU A 48 -6.73 -10.62 -1.66
CA LEU A 48 -7.07 -9.81 -2.84
C LEU A 48 -8.19 -10.46 -3.67
N ALA A 49 -8.14 -11.78 -3.82
CA ALA A 49 -9.15 -12.54 -4.55
C ALA A 49 -10.56 -12.44 -3.91
N VAL A 50 -10.67 -12.21 -2.60
CA VAL A 50 -11.98 -12.01 -1.93
C VAL A 50 -12.69 -10.76 -2.47
N GLY A 51 -11.94 -9.71 -2.79
CA GLY A 51 -12.44 -8.49 -3.44
C GLY A 51 -12.39 -8.53 -4.97
N GLY A 52 -12.09 -9.69 -5.57
CA GLY A 52 -11.95 -9.84 -7.02
C GLY A 52 -10.70 -9.18 -7.64
N THR A 53 -9.79 -8.65 -6.82
CA THR A 53 -8.55 -8.02 -7.30
C THR A 53 -7.62 -9.08 -7.90
N PRO A 54 -7.08 -8.87 -9.12
CA PRO A 54 -6.15 -9.82 -9.73
C PRO A 54 -4.90 -10.02 -8.87
N ALA A 55 -4.44 -11.27 -8.80
CA ALA A 55 -3.24 -11.64 -8.06
C ALA A 55 -2.01 -10.86 -8.54
N VAL A 56 -1.24 -10.33 -7.61
CA VAL A 56 0.06 -9.72 -7.88
C VAL A 56 1.14 -10.79 -8.00
N LYS A 57 2.09 -10.57 -8.90
CA LYS A 57 3.28 -11.43 -9.02
C LYS A 57 4.32 -11.05 -7.96
N LEU A 58 5.17 -11.99 -7.59
CA LEU A 58 6.38 -11.70 -6.81
C LEU A 58 7.55 -11.41 -7.77
N ALA A 59 8.36 -10.42 -7.44
CA ALA A 59 9.75 -10.36 -7.88
C ALA A 59 10.67 -9.92 -6.72
N PHE A 60 11.98 -10.05 -6.94
CA PHE A 60 12.98 -9.50 -6.04
C PHE A 60 13.63 -8.28 -6.68
N ALA A 61 13.72 -7.18 -5.93
CA ALA A 61 14.47 -5.99 -6.28
C ALA A 61 15.18 -5.46 -5.03
N GLY A 62 16.24 -4.66 -5.21
CA GLY A 62 16.90 -4.01 -4.08
C GLY A 62 15.99 -2.94 -3.48
N GLN A 63 15.76 -2.99 -2.18
CA GLN A 63 14.94 -2.01 -1.46
C GLN A 63 15.75 -1.25 -0.40
N SER A 64 15.17 -0.16 0.10
CA SER A 64 15.78 0.68 1.14
C SER A 64 15.99 -0.07 2.47
N SER A 65 15.24 -1.15 2.71
CA SER A 65 15.38 -2.01 3.89
C SER A 65 15.18 -3.49 3.56
N LYS A 66 15.62 -4.37 4.48
CA LYS A 66 15.50 -5.83 4.39
C LYS A 66 14.05 -6.33 4.19
N PHE A 67 13.06 -5.58 4.69
CA PHE A 67 11.64 -5.91 4.55
C PHE A 67 10.89 -4.82 3.76
N GLY A 68 11.62 -4.02 2.98
CA GLY A 68 11.02 -3.12 2.02
C GLY A 68 10.28 -3.90 0.94
N ALA A 69 9.21 -3.29 0.45
CA ALA A 69 8.41 -3.80 -0.65
C ALA A 69 8.04 -2.62 -1.56
N PHE A 70 7.70 -2.89 -2.81
CA PHE A 70 7.18 -1.89 -3.74
C PHE A 70 6.19 -2.53 -4.71
N PHE A 71 5.01 -1.93 -4.88
CA PHE A 71 4.06 -2.34 -5.91
C PHE A 71 4.35 -1.67 -7.26
N ALA A 72 4.76 -2.47 -8.24
CA ALA A 72 4.95 -2.05 -9.61
C ALA A 72 3.65 -2.23 -10.42
N GLN A 73 2.83 -1.18 -10.50
CA GLN A 73 1.52 -1.17 -11.16
C GLN A 73 1.55 -1.64 -12.63
N GLY A 74 2.52 -1.19 -13.44
CA GLY A 74 2.59 -1.56 -14.86
C GLY A 74 2.85 -3.05 -15.10
N ASP A 75 3.56 -3.69 -14.17
CA ASP A 75 3.83 -5.13 -14.20
C ASP A 75 2.83 -5.96 -13.40
N TRP A 76 2.06 -5.31 -12.54
CA TRP A 76 1.16 -5.88 -11.53
C TRP A 76 1.89 -6.90 -10.64
N ARG A 77 2.96 -6.41 -9.99
CA ARG A 77 3.82 -7.22 -9.12
C ARG A 77 4.26 -6.47 -7.87
N VAL A 78 4.61 -7.22 -6.83
CA VAL A 78 5.24 -6.72 -5.62
C VAL A 78 6.71 -7.14 -5.64
N ASP A 79 7.58 -6.14 -5.52
CA ASP A 79 9.03 -6.28 -5.51
C ASP A 79 9.52 -6.30 -4.05
N LEU A 80 9.94 -7.46 -3.57
CA LEU A 80 10.46 -7.62 -2.20
C LEU A 80 11.98 -7.57 -2.19
N ASP A 81 12.55 -7.19 -1.04
CA ASP A 81 13.99 -7.35 -0.83
C ASP A 81 14.36 -8.79 -0.47
N LYS A 82 15.23 -9.39 -1.27
CA LYS A 82 15.67 -10.78 -1.09
C LYS A 82 16.35 -11.01 0.27
N ARG A 83 17.03 -10.00 0.83
CA ARG A 83 17.74 -10.08 2.12
C ARG A 83 16.78 -10.45 3.26
N GLY A 84 15.49 -10.15 3.13
CA GLY A 84 14.44 -10.52 4.08
C GLY A 84 14.25 -12.04 4.24
N PHE A 85 14.61 -12.82 3.22
CA PHE A 85 14.22 -14.21 3.09
C PHE A 85 15.39 -15.20 3.04
N GLU A 86 16.62 -14.71 2.84
CA GLU A 86 17.84 -15.54 2.71
C GLU A 86 18.34 -16.14 4.03
N GLY A 87 17.93 -15.58 5.17
CA GLY A 87 18.36 -16.05 6.48
C GLY A 87 18.01 -17.52 6.76
N GLN A 88 18.97 -18.28 7.29
CA GLN A 88 18.74 -19.66 7.74
C GLN A 88 17.88 -19.74 9.00
N LYS A 89 17.87 -18.69 9.81
CA LYS A 89 16.96 -18.54 10.96
C LYS A 89 15.73 -17.75 10.54
N ALA A 90 14.59 -18.08 11.15
CA ALA A 90 13.40 -17.24 11.03
C ALA A 90 13.70 -15.82 11.53
N PRO A 91 13.22 -14.76 10.85
CA PRO A 91 13.24 -13.42 11.41
C PRO A 91 12.57 -13.39 12.78
N SER A 92 12.94 -12.43 13.62
CA SER A 92 12.20 -12.18 14.85
C SER A 92 10.73 -11.86 14.56
N LEU A 93 9.84 -12.07 15.54
CA LEU A 93 8.43 -11.69 15.38
C LEU A 93 8.26 -10.20 15.06
N ARG A 94 9.15 -9.35 15.59
CA ARG A 94 9.18 -7.92 15.25
C ARG A 94 9.50 -7.70 13.78
N GLU A 95 10.53 -8.35 13.25
CA GLU A 95 10.88 -8.28 11.83
C GLU A 95 9.76 -8.81 10.93
N MET A 96 9.13 -9.92 11.31
CA MET A 96 7.96 -10.44 10.59
C MET A 96 6.79 -9.47 10.62
N ALA A 97 6.57 -8.76 11.74
CA ALA A 97 5.53 -7.76 11.84
C ALA A 97 5.78 -6.58 10.88
N GLU A 98 7.04 -6.17 10.68
CA GLU A 98 7.39 -5.18 9.64
C GLU A 98 7.13 -5.72 8.23
N LEU A 99 7.45 -6.98 7.95
CA LEU A 99 7.15 -7.62 6.66
C LEU A 99 5.64 -7.70 6.39
N VAL A 100 4.83 -8.02 7.41
CA VAL A 100 3.37 -8.03 7.33
C VAL A 100 2.85 -6.64 6.98
N ASP A 101 3.36 -5.61 7.65
CA ASP A 101 3.00 -4.21 7.39
C ASP A 101 3.26 -3.84 5.92
N THR A 102 4.50 -4.01 5.47
CA THR A 102 4.94 -3.57 4.15
C THR A 102 4.27 -4.34 3.02
N VAL A 103 4.22 -5.68 3.09
CA VAL A 103 3.59 -6.47 2.02
C VAL A 103 2.10 -6.15 1.90
N TYR A 104 1.40 -6.02 3.03
CA TYR A 104 -0.03 -5.77 3.01
C TYR A 104 -0.37 -4.34 2.57
N HIS A 105 0.50 -3.37 2.91
CA HIS A 105 0.48 -2.01 2.37
C HIS A 105 0.60 -2.02 0.83
N GLU A 106 1.62 -2.68 0.27
CA GLU A 106 1.81 -2.72 -1.19
C GLU A 106 0.67 -3.45 -1.91
N CYS A 107 0.14 -4.52 -1.31
CA CYS A 107 -1.04 -5.21 -1.87
C CYS A 107 -2.30 -4.33 -1.81
N ARG A 108 -2.40 -3.42 -0.84
CA ARG A 108 -3.49 -2.45 -0.80
C ARG A 108 -3.40 -1.47 -1.98
N HIS A 109 -2.21 -1.07 -2.42
CA HIS A 109 -2.08 -0.31 -3.66
C HIS A 109 -2.62 -1.06 -4.89
N ALA A 110 -2.40 -2.37 -4.98
CA ALA A 110 -2.98 -3.17 -6.06
C ALA A 110 -4.53 -3.14 -6.04
N GLU A 111 -5.13 -3.30 -4.86
CA GLU A 111 -6.60 -3.21 -4.70
C GLU A 111 -7.14 -1.80 -5.01
N GLN A 112 -6.44 -0.75 -4.57
CA GLN A 112 -6.79 0.65 -4.86
C GLN A 112 -6.78 0.93 -6.36
N TRP A 113 -5.71 0.55 -7.07
CA TRP A 113 -5.62 0.70 -8.52
C TRP A 113 -6.67 -0.12 -9.26
N PHE A 114 -7.02 -1.30 -8.75
CA PHE A 114 -8.07 -2.11 -9.35
C PHE A 114 -9.47 -1.50 -9.17
N LEU A 115 -9.74 -0.90 -8.00
CA LEU A 115 -10.98 -0.14 -7.78
C LEU A 115 -11.08 1.08 -8.71
N VAL A 116 -9.99 1.83 -8.88
CA VAL A 116 -9.92 2.93 -9.86
C VAL A 116 -10.17 2.41 -11.27
N ALA A 117 -9.53 1.30 -11.66
CA ALA A 117 -9.71 0.71 -12.97
C ALA A 117 -11.18 0.31 -13.22
N ARG A 118 -11.84 -0.31 -12.24
CA ARG A 118 -13.26 -0.68 -12.33
C ARG A 118 -14.12 0.56 -12.52
N TYR A 119 -13.94 1.58 -11.69
CA TYR A 119 -14.70 2.83 -11.78
C TYR A 119 -14.55 3.49 -13.17
N LEU A 120 -13.31 3.67 -13.63
CA LEU A 120 -13.03 4.35 -14.91
C LEU A 120 -13.57 3.60 -16.13
N THR A 121 -13.55 2.26 -16.09
CA THR A 121 -13.94 1.42 -17.25
C THR A 121 -15.40 0.97 -17.25
N THR A 122 -16.12 1.12 -16.13
CA THR A 122 -17.50 0.62 -15.98
C THR A 122 -18.55 1.69 -15.63
N SER A 123 -18.13 2.95 -15.40
CA SER A 123 -19.07 4.08 -15.29
C SER A 123 -19.93 4.22 -16.56
N GLU A 124 -21.08 4.88 -16.47
CA GLU A 124 -21.96 5.14 -17.61
C GLU A 124 -22.08 6.64 -17.90
N PRO A 125 -21.53 7.17 -19.03
CA PRO A 125 -20.63 6.47 -19.96
C PRO A 125 -19.24 6.19 -19.33
N PRO A 126 -18.46 5.21 -19.85
CA PRO A 126 -17.13 4.94 -19.34
C PRO A 126 -16.20 6.15 -19.50
N TYR A 127 -15.37 6.42 -18.50
CA TYR A 127 -14.39 7.50 -18.56
C TYR A 127 -13.16 7.13 -19.40
N MET A 128 -12.81 5.85 -19.45
CA MET A 128 -11.71 5.30 -20.24
C MET A 128 -12.05 3.90 -20.75
N THR A 129 -11.57 3.56 -21.94
CA THR A 129 -11.47 2.18 -22.41
C THR A 129 -10.35 1.42 -21.66
N PRO A 130 -10.39 0.08 -21.63
CA PRO A 130 -9.29 -0.72 -21.07
C PRO A 130 -7.93 -0.43 -21.72
N GLU A 131 -7.90 -0.14 -23.02
CA GLU A 131 -6.70 0.18 -23.78
C GLU A 131 -6.11 1.54 -23.38
N GLU A 132 -6.95 2.56 -23.23
CA GLU A 132 -6.51 3.89 -22.76
C GLU A 132 -5.95 3.82 -21.34
N LEU A 133 -6.63 3.09 -20.45
CA LEU A 133 -6.14 2.86 -19.09
C LEU A 133 -4.84 2.03 -19.07
N GLY A 134 -4.71 1.09 -20.00
CA GLY A 134 -3.47 0.35 -20.22
C GLY A 134 -2.31 1.26 -20.62
N ALA A 135 -2.56 2.19 -21.54
CA ALA A 135 -1.59 3.18 -21.99
C ALA A 135 -1.21 4.19 -20.87
N SER A 136 -2.08 4.40 -19.88
CA SER A 136 -1.79 5.25 -18.72
C SER A 136 -0.94 4.56 -17.64
N GLY A 137 -0.49 3.33 -17.85
CA GLY A 137 0.45 2.61 -16.98
C GLY A 137 -0.18 1.54 -16.08
N VAL A 138 -1.48 1.29 -16.14
CA VAL A 138 -2.07 0.08 -15.54
C VAL A 138 -1.77 -1.11 -16.46
N LYS A 139 -1.48 -2.29 -15.91
CA LYS A 139 -1.33 -3.50 -16.74
C LYS A 139 -2.61 -3.77 -17.54
N LEU A 140 -2.53 -3.85 -18.88
CA LEU A 140 -3.70 -4.03 -19.75
C LEU A 140 -4.60 -5.21 -19.34
N SER A 141 -4.03 -6.36 -18.97
CA SER A 141 -4.82 -7.52 -18.52
C SER A 141 -5.66 -7.24 -17.27
N VAL A 142 -5.23 -6.30 -16.42
CA VAL A 142 -5.95 -5.86 -15.23
C VAL A 142 -7.05 -4.87 -15.61
N ALA A 143 -6.77 -3.93 -16.50
CA ALA A 143 -7.78 -3.01 -17.05
C ALA A 143 -8.92 -3.77 -17.74
N LEU A 144 -8.59 -4.77 -18.56
CA LEU A 144 -9.57 -5.66 -19.21
C LEU A 144 -10.40 -6.41 -18.17
N LYS A 145 -9.78 -6.94 -17.11
CA LYS A 145 -10.52 -7.61 -16.03
C LYS A 145 -11.44 -6.65 -15.29
N ALA A 146 -10.99 -5.43 -15.03
CA ALA A 146 -11.76 -4.41 -14.31
C ALA A 146 -13.04 -4.04 -15.07
N ALA A 147 -12.97 -3.90 -16.39
CA ALA A 147 -14.12 -3.60 -17.24
C ALA A 147 -15.24 -4.68 -17.20
N THR A 148 -14.93 -5.89 -16.74
CA THR A 148 -15.92 -6.99 -16.58
C THR A 148 -16.59 -7.01 -15.20
N LEU A 149 -16.20 -6.12 -14.29
CA LEU A 149 -16.62 -6.11 -12.90
C LEU A 149 -17.13 -4.71 -12.53
N PRO A 150 -18.37 -4.35 -12.92
CA PRO A 150 -18.93 -3.05 -12.58
C PRO A 150 -18.94 -2.82 -11.07
N ILE A 151 -18.81 -1.56 -10.68
CA ILE A 151 -19.06 -1.16 -9.28
C ILE A 151 -20.55 -0.85 -9.16
N GLU A 152 -21.17 -1.33 -8.09
CA GLU A 152 -22.56 -1.00 -7.78
C GLU A 152 -22.68 0.51 -7.48
N ALA A 153 -23.59 1.18 -8.19
CA ALA A 153 -23.86 2.60 -8.00
C ALA A 153 -24.33 2.90 -6.56
N ASP A 154 -23.93 4.05 -6.03
CA ASP A 154 -24.19 4.50 -4.65
C ASP A 154 -23.64 3.57 -3.56
N SER A 155 -22.81 2.58 -3.92
CA SER A 155 -22.17 1.71 -2.95
C SER A 155 -20.99 2.40 -2.28
N ALA A 156 -20.66 1.93 -1.07
CA ALA A 156 -19.46 2.41 -0.39
C ALA A 156 -18.15 2.03 -1.12
N GLU A 157 -18.21 1.05 -2.03
CA GLU A 157 -17.09 0.71 -2.92
C GLU A 157 -16.92 1.78 -4.01
N GLU A 158 -18.01 2.28 -4.59
CA GLU A 158 -17.99 3.36 -5.56
C GLU A 158 -17.46 4.66 -4.96
N GLU A 159 -17.98 5.07 -3.80
CA GLU A 159 -17.50 6.27 -3.09
C GLU A 159 -15.98 6.21 -2.86
N LEU A 160 -15.48 5.04 -2.49
CA LEU A 160 -14.07 4.80 -2.26
C LEU A 160 -13.26 4.84 -3.57
N ALA A 161 -13.77 4.23 -4.64
CA ALA A 161 -13.14 4.25 -5.96
C ALA A 161 -13.07 5.67 -6.56
N ILE A 162 -14.11 6.49 -6.39
CA ILE A 162 -14.11 7.91 -6.76
C ILE A 162 -13.00 8.66 -6.01
N ARG A 163 -12.90 8.47 -4.68
CA ARG A 163 -11.86 9.11 -3.87
C ARG A 163 -10.45 8.69 -4.30
N PHE A 164 -10.24 7.41 -4.59
CA PHE A 164 -8.95 6.95 -5.12
C PHE A 164 -8.69 7.53 -6.51
N THR A 165 -9.69 7.62 -7.38
CA THR A 165 -9.55 8.22 -8.72
C THR A 165 -9.14 9.69 -8.62
N GLN A 166 -9.76 10.46 -7.71
CA GLN A 166 -9.41 11.86 -7.44
C GLN A 166 -7.97 12.04 -6.93
N CYS A 167 -7.42 11.04 -6.25
CA CYS A 167 -6.06 11.11 -5.68
C CYS A 167 -4.98 10.54 -6.60
N LEU A 168 -5.26 9.41 -7.26
CA LEU A 168 -4.29 8.66 -8.07
C LEU A 168 -4.27 9.13 -9.53
N VAL A 169 -5.41 9.60 -10.05
CA VAL A 169 -5.58 9.93 -11.47
C VAL A 169 -5.84 11.42 -11.69
N ALA A 170 -6.71 12.04 -10.90
CA ALA A 170 -7.03 13.45 -11.11
C ALA A 170 -5.84 14.36 -10.79
N HIS A 171 -5.60 15.30 -11.70
CA HIS A 171 -4.45 16.21 -11.67
C HIS A 171 -4.37 17.02 -10.37
N SER A 172 -5.51 17.41 -9.78
CA SER A 172 -5.58 18.34 -8.64
C SER A 172 -5.09 17.76 -7.30
N GLY A 173 -5.26 16.46 -7.06
CA GLY A 173 -4.71 15.78 -5.88
C GLY A 173 -3.20 15.58 -5.98
N ASN A 174 -2.74 15.18 -7.17
CA ASN A 174 -1.34 14.93 -7.48
C ASN A 174 -0.53 16.24 -7.52
N GLU A 175 -1.05 17.32 -8.11
CA GLU A 175 -0.37 18.62 -8.17
C GLU A 175 -0.01 19.15 -6.77
N ARG A 176 -0.93 19.05 -5.81
CA ARG A 176 -0.69 19.53 -4.45
C ARG A 176 0.47 18.77 -3.80
N VAL A 177 0.56 17.47 -4.03
CA VAL A 177 1.61 16.65 -3.42
C VAL A 177 2.92 16.74 -4.18
N ILE A 178 2.88 16.74 -5.51
CA ILE A 178 4.04 17.03 -6.37
C ILE A 178 4.62 18.40 -6.01
N GLN A 179 3.78 19.42 -5.83
CA GLN A 179 4.22 20.74 -5.42
C GLN A 179 4.80 20.72 -4.01
N SER A 180 4.17 20.01 -3.06
CA SER A 180 4.71 19.87 -1.70
C SER A 180 6.08 19.18 -1.72
N GLN A 181 6.23 18.08 -2.48
CA GLN A 181 7.50 17.37 -2.65
C GLN A 181 8.57 18.25 -3.30
N LYS A 182 8.22 19.01 -4.35
CA LYS A 182 9.11 20.01 -4.96
C LYS A 182 9.56 21.06 -3.94
N ASP A 183 8.62 21.61 -3.18
CA ASP A 183 8.88 22.61 -2.14
C ASP A 183 9.79 22.05 -1.05
N LEU A 184 9.60 20.80 -0.67
CA LEU A 184 10.41 20.13 0.34
C LEU A 184 11.81 19.83 -0.17
N LYS A 185 11.96 19.33 -1.41
CA LYS A 185 13.25 19.15 -2.08
C LYS A 185 14.03 20.46 -2.19
N LEU A 186 13.33 21.54 -2.54
CA LEU A 186 13.90 22.89 -2.62
C LEU A 186 14.45 23.36 -1.27
N LEU A 187 13.80 22.96 -0.17
CA LEU A 187 14.25 23.28 1.19
C LEU A 187 15.38 22.38 1.70
N THR A 188 15.44 21.11 1.31
CA THR A 188 16.31 20.11 1.96
C THR A 188 17.47 19.61 1.12
N GLU A 189 17.36 19.66 -0.21
CA GLU A 189 18.27 18.97 -1.14
C GLU A 189 18.83 19.88 -2.22
N ASP A 190 18.21 21.03 -2.52
CA ASP A 190 18.69 21.95 -3.56
C ASP A 190 19.67 23.00 -2.97
N PRO A 191 20.99 22.87 -3.23
CA PRO A 191 21.97 23.84 -2.77
C PRO A 191 21.90 25.18 -3.54
N ASN A 192 21.28 25.20 -4.72
CA ASN A 192 21.22 26.37 -5.59
C ASN A 192 19.92 27.17 -5.43
N ALA A 193 18.97 26.65 -4.65
CA ALA A 193 17.71 27.33 -4.39
C ALA A 193 17.94 28.67 -3.66
N THR A 194 17.43 29.75 -4.26
CA THR A 194 17.56 31.11 -3.72
C THR A 194 16.78 31.27 -2.41
N ALA A 195 17.16 32.27 -1.61
CA ALA A 195 16.44 32.60 -0.38
C ALA A 195 14.95 32.90 -0.61
N LYS A 196 14.62 33.54 -1.75
CA LYS A 196 13.23 33.81 -2.16
C LYS A 196 12.47 32.52 -2.42
N GLN A 197 13.02 31.61 -3.21
CA GLN A 197 12.37 30.33 -3.51
C GLN A 197 12.18 29.48 -2.25
N LYS A 198 13.19 29.43 -1.36
CA LYS A 198 13.08 28.73 -0.07
C LYS A 198 11.99 29.33 0.82
N LYS A 199 11.90 30.66 0.87
CA LYS A 199 10.83 31.35 1.61
C LYS A 199 9.45 31.02 1.04
N GLU A 200 9.26 31.12 -0.28
CA GLU A 200 7.97 30.82 -0.93
C GLU A 200 7.55 29.36 -0.75
N ALA A 201 8.48 28.41 -0.87
CA ALA A 201 8.25 27.00 -0.60
C ALA A 201 7.81 26.77 0.85
N LYS A 202 8.50 27.41 1.81
CA LYS A 202 8.14 27.34 3.23
C LYS A 202 6.75 27.92 3.49
N ASP A 203 6.45 29.10 2.96
CA ASP A 203 5.16 29.79 3.12
C ASP A 203 4.00 28.93 2.57
N ARG A 204 4.20 28.27 1.41
CA ARG A 204 3.24 27.31 0.87
C ARG A 204 3.03 26.13 1.82
N LEU A 205 4.10 25.50 2.31
CA LEU A 205 3.99 24.35 3.21
C LEU A 205 3.33 24.70 4.56
N VAL A 206 3.56 25.92 5.08
CA VAL A 206 2.86 26.44 6.28
C VAL A 206 1.37 26.61 6.00
N LYS A 207 1.01 27.25 4.88
CA LYS A 207 -0.40 27.44 4.49
C LYS A 207 -1.15 26.11 4.32
N LEU A 208 -0.44 25.07 3.86
CA LEU A 208 -1.01 23.72 3.70
C LEU A 208 -1.04 22.94 5.02
N GLY A 209 -0.48 23.47 6.11
CA GLY A 209 -0.47 22.85 7.44
C GLY A 209 0.59 21.76 7.61
N TYR A 210 1.56 21.64 6.69
CA TYR A 210 2.60 20.60 6.77
C TYR A 210 3.70 20.94 7.79
N ILE A 211 3.97 22.24 7.99
CA ILE A 211 4.97 22.76 8.94
C ILE A 211 4.47 24.04 9.60
N ASN A 212 5.04 24.39 10.76
CA ASN A 212 4.82 25.69 11.39
C ASN A 212 5.89 26.71 10.93
N GLU A 213 5.63 28.01 11.10
CA GLU A 213 6.55 29.09 10.69
C GLU A 213 7.97 28.95 11.29
N GLY A 214 8.08 28.41 12.51
CA GLY A 214 9.35 28.14 13.20
C GLY A 214 9.96 26.76 12.94
N ALA A 215 9.50 26.01 11.93
CA ALA A 215 10.00 24.65 11.69
C ALA A 215 11.50 24.61 11.37
N SER A 216 12.23 23.78 12.11
CA SER A 216 13.62 23.39 11.86
C SER A 216 13.75 22.48 10.63
N ASP A 217 14.95 22.36 10.06
CA ASP A 217 15.23 21.50 8.90
C ASP A 217 14.84 20.03 9.12
N ALA A 218 15.00 19.53 10.35
CA ALA A 218 14.54 18.19 10.71
C ALA A 218 13.01 18.07 10.68
N GLN A 219 12.28 19.12 11.07
CA GLN A 219 10.82 19.16 10.98
C GLN A 219 10.35 19.27 9.52
N VAL A 220 11.06 20.03 8.68
CA VAL A 220 10.80 20.13 7.24
C VAL A 220 11.01 18.77 6.56
N ARG A 221 12.13 18.08 6.81
CA ARG A 221 12.37 16.71 6.30
C ARG A 221 11.27 15.73 6.73
N ARG A 222 10.84 15.79 7.99
CA ARG A 222 9.71 14.96 8.48
C ARG A 222 8.38 15.34 7.85
N ALA A 223 8.17 16.61 7.51
CA ALA A 223 6.97 17.05 6.82
C ALA A 223 6.94 16.57 5.36
N ALA A 224 8.09 16.41 4.71
CA ALA A 224 8.18 15.81 3.37
C ALA A 224 7.65 14.39 3.33
N HIS A 225 8.20 13.57 4.21
CA HIS A 225 7.76 12.19 4.35
C HIS A 225 6.26 12.12 4.71
N ARG A 226 5.79 13.00 5.61
CA ARG A 226 4.38 13.03 6.01
C ARG A 226 3.44 13.53 4.91
N ALA A 227 3.83 14.51 4.11
CA ALA A 227 2.99 15.02 3.02
C ALA A 227 2.70 13.93 1.98
N TYR A 228 3.68 13.08 1.69
CA TYR A 228 3.48 11.86 0.90
C TYR A 228 2.52 10.90 1.60
N GLN A 229 2.79 10.56 2.86
CA GLN A 229 1.94 9.64 3.64
C GLN A 229 0.51 10.14 3.88
N TYR A 230 0.26 11.46 3.77
CA TYR A 230 -1.08 12.05 3.89
C TYR A 230 -1.87 12.06 2.59
N GLN A 231 -1.29 11.63 1.46
CA GLN A 231 -2.10 11.29 0.29
C GLN A 231 -3.14 10.24 0.71
N PHE A 232 -4.40 10.43 0.35
CA PHE A 232 -5.46 9.54 0.82
C PHE A 232 -5.19 8.06 0.51
N ALA A 233 -4.67 7.76 -0.69
CA ALA A 233 -4.30 6.40 -1.09
C ALA A 233 -3.17 5.83 -0.23
N GLU A 234 -2.10 6.59 -0.01
CA GLU A 234 -0.97 6.21 0.85
C GLU A 234 -1.40 6.04 2.31
N ALA A 235 -2.15 6.99 2.86
CA ALA A 235 -2.65 6.95 4.23
C ALA A 235 -3.54 5.71 4.44
N ASP A 236 -4.41 5.39 3.48
CA ASP A 236 -5.23 4.18 3.50
C ASP A 236 -4.36 2.91 3.46
N ALA A 237 -3.35 2.86 2.58
CA ALA A 237 -2.44 1.72 2.47
C ALA A 237 -1.61 1.51 3.75
N TRP A 238 -1.05 2.58 4.33
CA TRP A 238 -0.31 2.54 5.60
C TRP A 238 -1.19 2.12 6.77
N ASP A 239 -2.43 2.63 6.84
CA ASP A 239 -3.38 2.20 7.85
C ASP A 239 -3.72 0.70 7.70
N THR A 240 -3.87 0.23 6.45
CA THR A 240 -4.15 -1.17 6.14
C THR A 240 -3.00 -2.10 6.55
N GLY A 241 -1.76 -1.74 6.21
CA GLY A 241 -0.55 -2.45 6.64
C GLY A 241 -0.40 -2.50 8.16
N ARG A 242 -0.52 -1.34 8.82
CA ARG A 242 -0.42 -1.22 10.29
C ARG A 242 -1.44 -2.10 11.01
N LEU A 243 -2.69 -2.13 10.54
CA LEU A 243 -3.73 -2.96 11.15
C LEU A 243 -3.46 -4.46 10.96
N ALA A 244 -2.86 -4.88 9.84
CA ALA A 244 -2.42 -6.25 9.64
C ALA A 244 -1.24 -6.61 10.57
N LYS A 245 -0.27 -5.70 10.74
CA LYS A 245 0.84 -5.81 11.69
C LYS A 245 0.34 -5.98 13.12
N GLU A 246 -0.59 -5.14 13.56
CA GLU A 246 -1.20 -5.24 14.89
C GLU A 246 -1.91 -6.59 15.08
N THR A 247 -2.63 -7.06 14.06
CA THR A 247 -3.28 -8.38 14.06
C THR A 247 -2.26 -9.51 14.19
N PHE A 248 -1.15 -9.45 13.45
CA PHE A 248 -0.06 -10.42 13.53
C PHE A 248 0.57 -10.46 14.92
N VAL A 249 0.86 -9.29 15.51
CA VAL A 249 1.41 -9.19 16.87
C VAL A 249 0.42 -9.80 17.87
N GLN A 250 -0.88 -9.51 17.76
CA GLN A 250 -1.87 -10.11 18.64
C GLN A 250 -1.91 -11.64 18.52
N LEU A 251 -1.89 -12.18 17.29
CA LEU A 251 -1.91 -13.61 17.01
C LEU A 251 -0.66 -14.36 17.52
N THR A 252 0.49 -13.70 17.47
CA THR A 252 1.78 -14.35 17.78
C THR A 252 2.25 -14.12 19.22
N CYS A 253 1.83 -13.02 19.85
CA CYS A 253 2.20 -12.70 21.24
C CYS A 253 1.14 -13.14 22.26
N ARG A 254 -0.14 -13.28 21.88
CA ARG A 254 -1.16 -13.85 22.77
C ARG A 254 -1.28 -15.35 22.53
N GLN A 255 -0.50 -16.15 23.27
CA GLN A 255 -0.92 -17.51 23.59
C GLN A 255 -2.09 -17.44 24.58
N VAL A 256 -3.28 -17.04 24.12
CA VAL A 256 -4.52 -17.29 24.86
C VAL A 256 -5.28 -18.33 24.06
N PRO A 257 -5.50 -19.54 24.60
CA PRO A 257 -6.33 -20.53 23.92
C PRO A 257 -7.70 -19.90 23.64
N PRO A 258 -8.34 -20.21 22.50
CA PRO A 258 -9.65 -19.66 22.20
C PRO A 258 -10.61 -20.04 23.33
N VAL A 259 -11.09 -19.04 24.08
CA VAL A 259 -12.19 -19.23 25.01
C VAL A 259 -13.41 -19.53 24.12
N PRO A 260 -14.08 -20.69 24.27
CA PRO A 260 -15.27 -20.99 23.51
C PRO A 260 -16.31 -19.93 23.84
N VAL A 261 -16.72 -19.16 22.83
CA VAL A 261 -17.90 -18.30 22.95
C VAL A 261 -19.09 -19.26 23.03
N LYS A 262 -19.63 -19.45 24.23
CA LYS A 262 -20.96 -20.05 24.37
C LYS A 262 -21.96 -19.06 23.80
N LEU A 263 -22.54 -19.39 22.66
CA LEU A 263 -23.75 -18.74 22.18
C LEU A 263 -24.88 -19.18 23.13
N THR A 264 -25.36 -18.25 23.94
CA THR A 264 -26.63 -18.35 24.69
C THR A 264 -27.64 -17.43 24.05
#